data_AF-A0A949BQQ3-F1
#
_entry.id   AF-A0A949BQQ3-F1
#
_cell.length_a   1.000
_cell.length_b   1.000
_cell.length_c   1.000
_cell.angle_alpha   90.00
_cell.angle_beta   90.00
_cell.angle_gamma   90.00
#
_symmetry.space_group_name_H-M   'P 1'
#
loop_
_entity.id
_entity.type
_entity.pdbx_description
1 polymer ?
#
loop_
_entity_poly.entity_id
_entity_poly.type
_entity_poly.pdbx_seq_one_letter_code
_entity_poly.pdbx_strand_id
1 'polypeptide(L)'
;MANGDLNWIANFIWGIADDILRDVYVRGKYRDVILPMTVIRRLDAVLEPTKQAVIKMKESLDKRKITNQDAALRSAAGQAFYNTSPFTLHDLKARAKQQQLKSDFETYLDGFSPNVQEILEKFKFRNQIVTMVEADILGYMIEKFLENSINLSPNPVFNQDGSVRLPALDNHTMGTIFEELIRRFNEENNEE
;
A
#
# COMPACT_ATOMS: atom_id res chain seq x y z
N MET A 1 5.46 -14.24 -17.52
CA MET A 1 4.41 -13.21 -17.64
C MET A 1 4.66 -12.42 -18.91
N ALA A 2 3.62 -12.13 -19.70
CA ALA A 2 3.80 -11.41 -20.96
C ALA A 2 4.01 -9.91 -20.67
N ASN A 3 4.86 -9.23 -21.46
CA ASN A 3 5.09 -7.77 -21.34
C ASN A 3 3.81 -6.92 -21.36
N GLY A 4 2.68 -7.47 -21.85
CA GLY A 4 1.38 -6.80 -21.85
C GLY A 4 0.78 -6.58 -20.45
N ASP A 5 0.97 -7.52 -19.51
CA ASP A 5 0.41 -7.42 -18.16
C ASP A 5 1.12 -6.33 -17.34
N LEU A 6 2.43 -6.18 -17.56
CA LEU A 6 3.29 -5.23 -16.85
C LEU A 6 2.94 -3.78 -17.22
N ASN A 7 2.87 -3.50 -18.52
CA ASN A 7 2.49 -2.18 -19.02
C ASN A 7 1.08 -1.78 -18.58
N TRP A 8 0.15 -2.73 -18.54
CA TRP A 8 -1.21 -2.45 -18.11
C TRP A 8 -1.27 -2.09 -16.61
N ILE A 9 -0.56 -2.79 -15.70
CA ILE A 9 -0.54 -2.41 -14.27
C ILE A 9 0.07 -1.03 -14.09
N ALA A 10 1.21 -0.74 -14.75
CA ALA A 10 1.84 0.57 -14.66
C ALA A 10 0.92 1.68 -15.20
N ASN A 11 0.21 1.43 -16.30
CA ASN A 11 -0.79 2.36 -16.85
C ASN A 11 -1.98 2.56 -15.91
N PHE A 12 -2.46 1.51 -15.26
CA PHE A 12 -3.55 1.61 -14.28
C PHE A 12 -3.14 2.49 -13.10
N ILE A 13 -1.98 2.22 -12.49
CA ILE A 13 -1.46 3.00 -11.36
C ILE A 13 -1.21 4.45 -11.77
N TRP A 14 -0.70 4.68 -12.98
CA TRP A 14 -0.57 6.03 -13.53
C TRP A 14 -1.93 6.73 -13.66
N GLY A 15 -2.95 6.01 -14.15
CA GLY A 15 -4.31 6.52 -14.26
C GLY A 15 -4.93 6.96 -12.94
N ILE A 16 -4.59 6.31 -11.81
CA ILE A 16 -4.99 6.77 -10.47
C ILE A 16 -4.48 8.18 -10.18
N ALA A 17 -3.25 8.49 -10.60
CA ALA A 17 -2.66 9.81 -10.42
C ALA A 17 -3.46 10.88 -11.18
N ASP A 18 -3.75 10.61 -12.45
CA ASP A 18 -4.50 11.54 -13.32
C ASP A 18 -5.96 11.73 -12.92
N ASP A 19 -6.57 10.72 -12.28
CA ASP A 19 -7.98 10.72 -11.85
C ASP A 19 -8.16 11.42 -10.50
N ILE A 20 -7.26 11.19 -9.53
CA ILE A 20 -7.45 11.64 -8.14
C ILE A 20 -6.63 12.89 -7.82
N LEU A 21 -5.42 13.02 -8.37
CA LEU A 21 -4.46 14.04 -7.94
C LEU A 21 -4.50 15.32 -8.78
N ARG A 22 -5.20 15.32 -9.92
CA ARG A 22 -5.20 16.39 -10.92
C ARG A 22 -5.47 17.78 -10.35
N ASP A 23 -6.50 17.89 -9.53
CA ASP A 23 -6.97 19.18 -9.02
C ASP A 23 -6.36 19.54 -7.65
N VAL A 24 -5.50 18.68 -7.11
CA VAL A 24 -4.92 18.81 -5.76
C VAL A 24 -3.40 19.00 -5.80
N TYR A 25 -2.72 18.38 -6.75
CA TYR A 25 -1.28 18.40 -6.89
C TYR A 25 -0.87 18.85 -8.28
N VAL A 26 0.30 19.50 -8.37
CA VAL A 26 1.01 19.64 -9.65
C VAL A 26 1.55 18.28 -10.07
N ARG A 27 1.68 18.02 -11.38
CA ARG A 27 2.06 16.69 -11.89
C ARG A 27 3.39 16.20 -11.34
N GLY A 28 4.39 17.07 -11.25
CA GLY A 28 5.68 16.73 -10.63
C GLY A 28 5.59 16.19 -9.19
N LYS A 29 4.49 16.47 -8.47
CA LYS A 29 4.21 16.00 -7.11
C LYS A 29 3.42 14.70 -7.02
N TYR A 30 2.88 14.17 -8.12
CA TYR A 30 2.11 12.91 -8.07
C TYR A 30 2.94 11.75 -7.54
N ARG A 31 4.23 11.71 -7.88
CA ARG A 31 5.15 10.67 -7.41
C ARG A 31 5.24 10.57 -5.89
N ASP A 32 5.10 11.71 -5.20
CA ASP A 32 5.22 11.80 -3.73
C ASP A 32 4.02 11.12 -3.03
N VAL A 33 2.95 10.83 -3.78
CA VAL A 33 1.75 10.11 -3.31
C VAL A 33 1.67 8.70 -3.90
N ILE A 34 1.85 8.56 -5.21
CA ILE A 34 1.60 7.31 -5.94
C ILE A 34 2.64 6.24 -5.62
N LEU A 35 3.92 6.59 -5.52
CA LEU A 35 4.97 5.63 -5.17
C LEU A 35 4.77 5.04 -3.77
N PRO A 36 4.62 5.84 -2.69
CA PRO A 36 4.37 5.27 -1.36
C PRO A 36 3.04 4.51 -1.28
N MET A 37 1.97 4.96 -1.95
CA MET A 37 0.71 4.19 -1.98
C MET A 37 0.85 2.83 -2.66
N THR A 38 1.64 2.75 -3.75
CA THR A 38 1.94 1.48 -4.43
C THR A 38 2.68 0.52 -3.50
N VAL A 39 3.69 1.03 -2.78
CA VAL A 39 4.43 0.26 -1.78
C VAL A 39 3.51 -0.22 -0.66
N ILE A 40 2.71 0.68 -0.08
CA ILE A 40 1.76 0.34 1.00
C ILE A 40 0.80 -0.76 0.54
N ARG A 41 0.20 -0.65 -0.65
CA ARG A 41 -0.73 -1.66 -1.15
C ARG A 41 -0.06 -3.02 -1.35
N ARG A 42 1.18 -3.05 -1.87
CA ARG A 42 1.95 -4.29 -2.01
C ARG A 42 2.23 -4.93 -0.64
N LEU A 43 2.69 -4.14 0.33
CA LEU A 43 2.99 -4.64 1.69
C LEU A 43 1.72 -5.16 2.38
N ASP A 44 0.61 -4.46 2.23
CA ASP A 44 -0.70 -4.87 2.75
C ASP A 44 -1.13 -6.21 2.16
N ALA A 45 -1.13 -6.34 0.83
CA ALA A 45 -1.52 -7.57 0.12
C ALA A 45 -0.64 -8.79 0.47
N VAL A 46 0.63 -8.56 0.81
CA VAL A 46 1.56 -9.61 1.26
C VAL A 46 1.24 -10.05 2.71
N LEU A 47 0.80 -9.12 3.57
CA LEU A 47 0.51 -9.40 4.99
C LEU A 47 -0.92 -9.83 5.25
N GLU A 48 -1.87 -9.56 4.35
CA GLU A 48 -3.29 -9.93 4.49
C GLU A 48 -3.49 -11.38 4.99
N PRO A 49 -2.82 -12.41 4.43
CA PRO A 49 -2.99 -13.80 4.88
C PRO A 49 -2.51 -14.07 6.31
N THR A 50 -1.51 -13.32 6.81
CA THR A 50 -0.88 -13.55 8.11
C THR A 50 -1.28 -12.50 9.16
N LYS A 51 -2.12 -11.53 8.81
CA LYS A 51 -2.56 -10.44 9.68
C LYS A 51 -3.03 -10.94 11.05
N GLN A 52 -3.93 -11.92 11.06
CA GLN A 52 -4.49 -12.47 12.31
C GLN A 52 -3.43 -13.16 13.18
N ALA A 53 -2.43 -13.80 12.57
CA ALA A 53 -1.33 -14.41 13.31
C ALA A 53 -0.45 -13.34 13.96
N VAL A 54 -0.16 -12.25 13.23
CA VAL A 54 0.61 -11.11 13.76
C VAL A 54 -0.12 -10.44 14.92
N ILE A 55 -1.42 -10.17 14.82
CA ILE A 55 -2.20 -9.54 15.89
C ILE A 55 -2.23 -10.43 17.15
N LYS A 56 -2.52 -11.72 17.01
CA LYS A 56 -2.49 -12.66 18.14
C LYS A 56 -1.11 -12.75 18.79
N MET A 57 -0.04 -12.75 17.99
CA MET A 57 1.33 -12.73 18.49
C MET A 57 1.60 -11.45 19.27
N LYS A 58 1.22 -10.28 18.73
CA LYS A 58 1.39 -8.99 19.38
C LYS A 58 0.70 -8.94 20.74
N GLU A 59 -0.58 -9.34 20.79
CA GLU A 59 -1.34 -9.39 22.04
C GLU A 59 -0.72 -10.33 23.09
N SER A 60 -0.22 -11.49 22.64
CA SER A 60 0.45 -12.45 23.53
C SER A 60 1.74 -11.89 24.13
N LEU A 61 2.55 -11.21 23.30
CA LEU A 61 3.80 -10.58 23.74
C LEU A 61 3.54 -9.40 24.69
N ASP A 62 2.51 -8.60 24.42
CA ASP A 62 2.10 -7.48 25.27
C ASP A 62 1.61 -7.95 26.65
N LYS A 63 0.75 -8.99 26.68
CA LYS A 63 0.30 -9.62 27.94
C LYS A 63 1.47 -10.13 28.78
N ARG A 64 2.54 -10.61 28.12
CA ARG A 64 3.77 -11.09 28.75
C ARG A 64 4.79 -9.99 29.02
N LYS A 65 4.49 -8.73 28.67
CA LYS A 65 5.37 -7.56 28.83
C LYS A 65 6.74 -7.74 28.18
N ILE A 66 6.79 -8.42 27.03
CA ILE A 66 8.03 -8.62 26.28
C ILE A 66 8.40 -7.31 25.57
N THR A 67 9.58 -6.77 25.85
CA THR A 67 10.04 -5.50 25.25
C THR A 67 10.50 -5.66 23.80
N ASN A 68 11.30 -6.69 23.49
CA ASN A 68 11.77 -6.94 22.13
C ASN A 68 10.87 -7.96 21.43
N GLN A 69 9.98 -7.48 20.57
CA GLN A 69 8.96 -8.28 19.90
C GLN A 69 9.28 -8.54 18.42
N ASP A 70 10.28 -7.87 17.86
CA ASP A 70 10.50 -7.74 16.42
C ASP A 70 10.69 -9.10 15.71
N ALA A 71 11.56 -9.96 16.24
CA ALA A 71 11.82 -11.28 15.66
C ALA A 71 10.56 -12.19 15.68
N ALA A 72 9.80 -12.15 16.77
CA ALA A 72 8.58 -12.94 16.90
C ALA A 72 7.47 -12.46 15.95
N LEU A 73 7.35 -11.14 15.77
CA LEU A 73 6.37 -10.56 14.85
C LEU A 73 6.73 -10.82 13.38
N ARG A 74 8.02 -10.74 13.00
CA ARG A 74 8.50 -11.15 11.67
C ARG A 74 8.23 -12.63 11.40
N SER A 75 8.50 -13.48 12.39
CA SER A 75 8.19 -14.91 12.29
C SER A 75 6.70 -15.16 12.11
N ALA A 76 5.83 -14.48 12.86
CA ALA A 76 4.37 -14.59 12.72
C ALA A 76 3.87 -14.07 11.38
N ALA A 77 4.48 -13.01 10.83
CA ALA A 77 4.15 -12.48 9.52
C ALA A 77 4.63 -13.39 8.38
N GLY A 78 5.66 -14.21 8.61
CA GLY A 78 6.35 -14.97 7.57
C GLY A 78 7.15 -14.08 6.61
N GLN A 79 7.46 -12.85 7.02
CA GLN A 79 8.04 -11.81 6.18
C GLN A 79 9.13 -11.03 6.92
N ALA A 80 9.98 -10.33 6.17
CA ALA A 80 10.96 -9.38 6.70
C ALA A 80 10.34 -8.03 7.11
N PHE A 81 9.05 -8.01 7.40
CA PHE A 81 8.30 -6.86 7.91
C PHE A 81 6.97 -7.37 8.48
N TYR A 82 6.29 -6.53 9.24
CA TYR A 82 4.98 -6.84 9.81
C TYR A 82 4.15 -5.56 9.96
N ASN A 83 2.86 -5.71 10.23
CA ASN A 83 1.99 -4.62 10.61
C ASN A 83 1.10 -5.03 11.79
N THR A 84 1.25 -4.34 12.92
CA THR A 84 0.54 -4.58 14.18
C THR A 84 -0.71 -3.74 14.38
N SER A 85 -1.05 -2.86 13.43
CA SER A 85 -2.29 -2.08 13.49
C SER A 85 -3.50 -3.01 13.51
N PRO A 86 -4.59 -2.69 14.23
CA PRO A 86 -5.83 -3.45 14.13
C PRO A 86 -6.47 -3.38 12.73
N PHE A 87 -6.03 -2.46 11.87
CA PHE A 87 -6.60 -2.24 10.55
C PHE A 87 -5.81 -2.94 9.43
N THR A 88 -6.51 -3.34 8.39
CA THR A 88 -6.02 -3.57 7.03
C THR A 88 -6.33 -2.34 6.17
N LEU A 89 -5.70 -2.21 5.00
CA LEU A 89 -6.04 -1.12 4.08
C LEU A 89 -7.53 -1.20 3.65
N HIS A 90 -8.06 -2.42 3.51
CA HIS A 90 -9.48 -2.67 3.21
C HIS A 90 -10.44 -2.08 4.27
N ASP A 91 -10.09 -2.14 5.56
CA ASP A 91 -10.94 -1.60 6.64
C ASP A 91 -11.10 -0.08 6.56
N LEU A 92 -10.18 0.60 5.88
CA LEU A 92 -10.13 2.05 5.74
C LEU A 92 -10.95 2.57 4.55
N LYS A 93 -11.37 1.69 3.62
CA LYS A 93 -12.16 2.06 2.45
C LYS A 93 -13.54 2.67 2.80
N ALA A 94 -14.13 2.30 3.94
CA ALA A 94 -15.54 2.57 4.24
C ALA A 94 -15.78 3.69 5.28
N ARG A 95 -14.82 4.60 5.49
CA ARG A 95 -14.93 5.63 6.53
C ARG A 95 -15.63 6.89 6.01
N ALA A 96 -16.83 7.16 6.51
CA ALA A 96 -17.62 8.35 6.15
C ALA A 96 -17.10 9.68 6.75
N LYS A 97 -16.20 9.63 7.75
CA LYS A 97 -15.69 10.82 8.44
C LYS A 97 -14.20 10.98 8.17
N GLN A 98 -13.81 12.04 7.48
CA GLN A 98 -12.42 12.29 7.06
C GLN A 98 -11.42 12.34 8.21
N GLN A 99 -11.77 12.98 9.34
CA GLN A 99 -10.87 13.04 10.50
C GLN A 99 -10.66 11.67 11.14
N GLN A 100 -11.69 10.81 11.15
CA GLN A 100 -11.54 9.43 11.62
C GLN A 100 -10.69 8.62 10.64
N LEU A 101 -10.93 8.77 9.33
CA LEU A 101 -10.14 8.11 8.30
C LEU A 101 -8.66 8.47 8.43
N LYS A 102 -8.34 9.76 8.63
CA LYS A 102 -6.97 10.22 8.88
C LYS A 102 -6.36 9.49 10.06
N SER A 103 -7.02 9.52 11.22
CA SER A 103 -6.49 8.92 12.46
C SER A 103 -6.33 7.40 12.34
N ASP A 104 -7.28 6.71 11.72
CA ASP A 104 -7.21 5.27 11.49
C ASP A 104 -6.08 4.93 10.50
N PHE A 105 -5.89 5.74 9.45
CA PHE A 105 -4.82 5.55 8.48
C PHE A 105 -3.44 5.83 9.09
N GLU A 106 -3.29 6.87 9.92
CA GLU A 106 -2.06 7.11 10.67
C GLU A 106 -1.75 5.94 11.61
N THR A 107 -2.76 5.42 12.33
CA THR A 107 -2.63 4.22 13.17
C THR A 107 -2.24 2.98 12.36
N TYR A 108 -2.79 2.84 11.15
CA TYR A 108 -2.41 1.79 10.22
C TYR A 108 -0.94 1.89 9.80
N LEU A 109 -0.49 3.09 9.45
CA LEU A 109 0.90 3.33 9.07
C LEU A 109 1.83 3.11 10.26
N ASP A 110 1.51 3.62 11.45
CA ASP A 110 2.28 3.43 12.70
C ASP A 110 2.46 1.95 13.08
N GLY A 111 1.53 1.09 12.67
CA GLY A 111 1.60 -0.34 12.94
C GLY A 111 2.71 -1.08 12.22
N PHE A 112 3.29 -0.52 11.14
CA PHE A 112 4.35 -1.16 10.37
C PHE A 112 5.67 -1.26 11.13
N SER A 113 6.45 -2.31 10.83
CA SER A 113 7.78 -2.54 11.40
C SER A 113 8.78 -1.41 11.09
N PRO A 114 9.85 -1.24 11.90
CA PRO A 114 10.75 -0.08 11.80
C PRO A 114 11.36 0.15 10.40
N ASN A 115 11.71 -0.91 9.68
CA ASN A 115 12.23 -0.81 8.32
C ASN A 115 11.22 -0.22 7.32
N VAL A 116 9.93 -0.48 7.51
CA VAL A 116 8.88 0.13 6.67
C VAL A 116 8.60 1.56 7.11
N GLN A 117 8.66 1.87 8.41
CA GLN A 117 8.59 3.26 8.89
C GLN A 117 9.67 4.13 8.24
N GLU A 118 10.90 3.64 8.18
CA GLU A 118 12.00 4.35 7.54
C GLU A 118 11.70 4.62 6.06
N ILE A 119 11.18 3.64 5.33
CA ILE A 119 10.77 3.81 3.93
C ILE A 119 9.73 4.94 3.80
N LEU A 120 8.67 4.90 4.62
CA LEU A 120 7.61 5.92 4.61
C LEU A 120 8.14 7.32 4.98
N GLU A 121 9.12 7.41 5.88
CA GLU A 121 9.80 8.64 6.25
C GLU A 121 10.64 9.18 5.08
N LYS A 122 11.38 8.34 4.35
CA LYS A 122 12.12 8.76 3.15
C LYS A 122 11.21 9.31 2.06
N PHE A 123 10.01 8.75 1.91
CA PHE A 123 8.98 9.31 1.03
C PHE A 123 8.35 10.60 1.55
N LYS A 124 8.56 10.96 2.83
CA LYS A 124 7.85 12.04 3.52
C LYS A 124 6.33 11.90 3.42
N PHE A 125 5.84 10.65 3.40
CA PHE A 125 4.46 10.36 3.00
C PHE A 125 3.43 10.93 3.97
N ARG A 126 3.76 11.04 5.27
CA ARG A 126 2.86 11.64 6.28
C ARG A 126 2.47 13.08 5.97
N ASN A 127 3.34 13.84 5.32
CA ASN A 127 3.01 15.20 4.90
C ASN A 127 1.89 15.19 3.84
N GLN A 128 1.86 14.17 2.99
CA GLN A 128 0.85 14.04 1.94
C GLN A 128 -0.52 13.66 2.51
N ILE A 129 -0.57 12.95 3.64
CA ILE A 129 -1.83 12.57 4.29
C ILE A 129 -2.64 13.80 4.67
N VAL A 130 -1.98 14.84 5.20
CA VAL A 130 -2.65 16.10 5.59
C VAL A 130 -3.32 16.73 4.37
N THR A 131 -2.58 16.91 3.28
CA THR A 131 -3.10 17.47 2.03
C THR A 131 -4.23 16.62 1.43
N MET A 132 -4.09 15.29 1.41
CA MET A 132 -5.13 14.41 0.89
C MET A 132 -6.43 14.45 1.72
N VAL A 133 -6.33 14.65 3.03
CA VAL A 133 -7.50 14.79 3.92
C VAL A 133 -8.17 16.14 3.76
N GLU A 134 -7.39 17.23 3.66
CA GLU A 134 -7.90 18.59 3.42
C GLU A 134 -8.62 18.70 2.07
N ALA A 135 -8.12 18.00 1.06
CA ALA A 135 -8.71 17.92 -0.27
C ALA A 135 -9.81 16.85 -0.41
N ASP A 136 -10.15 16.12 0.66
CA ASP A 136 -11.18 15.07 0.66
C ASP A 136 -10.90 13.89 -0.32
N ILE A 137 -9.63 13.63 -0.63
CA ILE A 137 -9.21 12.60 -1.61
C ILE A 137 -8.61 11.32 -1.00
N LEU A 138 -8.29 11.31 0.31
CA LEU A 138 -7.64 10.15 0.94
C LEU A 138 -8.46 8.86 0.79
N GLY A 139 -9.78 8.93 1.01
CA GLY A 139 -10.67 7.78 0.89
C GLY A 139 -10.72 7.23 -0.54
N TYR A 140 -10.86 8.11 -1.52
CA TYR A 140 -10.87 7.75 -2.94
C TYR A 140 -9.53 7.13 -3.38
N MET A 141 -8.41 7.67 -2.89
CA MET A 141 -7.07 7.13 -3.13
C MET A 141 -6.96 5.69 -2.64
N ILE A 142 -7.38 5.42 -1.40
CA ILE A 142 -7.39 4.07 -0.82
C ILE A 142 -8.30 3.15 -1.64
N GLU A 143 -9.50 3.60 -2.00
CA GLU A 143 -10.44 2.81 -2.79
C GLU A 143 -9.87 2.40 -4.15
N LYS A 144 -9.19 3.31 -4.84
CA LYS A 144 -8.63 3.07 -6.17
C LYS A 144 -7.47 2.06 -6.16
N PHE A 145 -6.62 2.10 -5.13
CA PHE A 145 -5.59 1.09 -4.92
C PHE A 145 -6.13 -0.28 -4.47
N LEU A 146 -7.39 -0.34 -4.02
CA LEU A 146 -8.10 -1.56 -3.64
C LEU A 146 -9.06 -2.06 -4.73
N GLU A 147 -9.09 -1.43 -5.91
CA GLU A 147 -9.94 -1.92 -7.00
C GLU A 147 -9.55 -3.36 -7.39
N ASN A 148 -10.57 -4.21 -7.54
CA ASN A 148 -10.42 -5.60 -7.96
C ASN A 148 -10.11 -5.75 -9.47
N SER A 149 -9.66 -4.68 -10.10
CA SER A 149 -9.18 -4.65 -11.49
C SER A 149 -7.73 -5.13 -11.54
N ILE A 150 -6.90 -4.78 -10.55
CA ILE A 150 -5.48 -5.15 -10.43
C ILE A 150 -5.20 -6.07 -9.24
N ASN A 151 -4.14 -6.87 -9.34
CA ASN A 151 -3.63 -7.68 -8.25
C ASN A 151 -2.16 -7.37 -8.00
N LEU A 152 -1.86 -6.72 -6.87
CA LEU A 152 -0.50 -6.48 -6.41
C LEU A 152 -0.04 -7.52 -5.37
N SER A 153 -0.75 -8.64 -5.19
CA SER A 153 -0.37 -9.73 -4.28
C SER A 153 0.55 -10.75 -4.97
N PRO A 154 1.43 -11.44 -4.23
CA PRO A 154 2.14 -12.62 -4.75
C PRO A 154 1.23 -13.84 -4.95
N ASN A 155 -0.04 -13.76 -4.57
CA ASN A 155 -1.02 -14.83 -4.74
C ASN A 155 -2.03 -14.47 -5.82
N PRO A 156 -2.49 -15.44 -6.64
CA PRO A 156 -3.52 -15.18 -7.65
C PRO A 156 -4.89 -14.95 -7.00
N VAL A 157 -5.75 -14.20 -7.69
CA VAL A 157 -7.17 -14.06 -7.35
C VAL A 157 -7.97 -15.02 -8.21
N PHE A 158 -8.87 -15.77 -7.61
CA PHE A 158 -9.68 -16.78 -8.29
C PHE A 158 -11.13 -16.32 -8.47
N ASN A 159 -11.76 -16.77 -9.55
CA ASN A 159 -13.21 -16.73 -9.73
C ASN A 159 -13.89 -17.82 -8.88
N GLN A 160 -15.22 -17.76 -8.79
CA GLN A 160 -16.00 -18.77 -8.06
C GLN A 160 -15.87 -20.19 -8.65
N ASP A 161 -15.59 -20.29 -9.94
CA ASP A 161 -15.36 -21.56 -10.64
C ASP A 161 -13.92 -22.10 -10.50
N GLY A 162 -13.06 -21.41 -9.73
CA GLY A 162 -11.66 -21.79 -9.51
C GLY A 162 -10.70 -21.37 -10.62
N SER A 163 -11.18 -20.72 -11.69
CA SER A 163 -10.30 -20.14 -12.71
C SER A 163 -9.55 -18.92 -12.16
N VAL A 164 -8.31 -18.69 -12.63
CA VAL A 164 -7.52 -17.51 -12.25
C VAL A 164 -8.17 -16.28 -12.87
N ARG A 165 -8.68 -15.38 -12.03
CA ARG A 165 -9.23 -14.08 -12.43
C ARG A 165 -8.10 -13.07 -12.66
N LEU A 166 -7.20 -12.96 -11.69
CA LEU A 166 -6.03 -12.10 -11.78
C LEU A 166 -4.78 -12.93 -11.41
N PRO A 167 -3.72 -12.89 -12.22
CA PRO A 167 -2.51 -13.64 -11.94
C PRO A 167 -1.83 -13.13 -10.67
N ALA A 168 -1.00 -13.99 -10.07
CA ALA A 168 -0.07 -13.58 -9.03
C ALA A 168 0.97 -12.61 -9.59
N LEU A 169 1.35 -11.61 -8.79
CA LEU A 169 2.44 -10.70 -9.10
C LEU A 169 3.68 -11.05 -8.27
N ASP A 170 4.65 -11.71 -8.89
CA ASP A 170 5.91 -12.04 -8.23
C ASP A 170 6.77 -10.80 -7.95
N ASN A 171 7.79 -10.97 -7.09
CA ASN A 171 8.64 -9.86 -6.65
C ASN A 171 9.47 -9.25 -7.79
N HIS A 172 9.87 -10.03 -8.79
CA HIS A 172 10.64 -9.53 -9.92
C HIS A 172 9.78 -8.60 -10.76
N THR A 173 8.57 -9.04 -11.10
CA THR A 173 7.61 -8.28 -11.89
C THR A 173 7.14 -7.02 -11.16
N MET A 174 6.90 -7.13 -9.84
CA MET A 174 6.59 -5.96 -9.01
C MET A 174 7.74 -4.93 -9.02
N GLY A 175 9.00 -5.40 -8.97
CA GLY A 175 10.18 -4.54 -9.08
C GLY A 175 10.21 -3.77 -10.40
N THR A 176 10.00 -4.46 -11.52
CA THR A 176 9.95 -3.83 -12.84
C THR A 176 8.80 -2.82 -12.98
N ILE A 177 7.61 -3.12 -12.43
CA ILE A 177 6.49 -2.14 -12.42
C ILE A 177 6.88 -0.90 -11.64
N PHE A 178 7.51 -1.07 -10.49
CA PHE A 178 7.92 0.07 -9.65
C PHE A 178 9.01 0.91 -10.31
N GLU A 179 9.99 0.28 -10.96
CA GLU A 179 11.02 0.97 -11.76
C GLU A 179 10.41 1.76 -12.92
N GLU A 180 9.44 1.17 -13.63
CA GLU A 180 8.72 1.81 -14.72
C GLU A 180 7.92 3.04 -14.23
N LEU A 181 7.28 2.95 -13.06
CA LEU A 181 6.62 4.11 -12.44
C LEU A 181 7.62 5.23 -12.12
N ILE A 182 8.79 4.89 -11.54
CA ILE A 182 9.85 5.87 -11.26
C ILE A 182 10.32 6.52 -12.55
N ARG A 183 10.55 5.73 -13.62
CA ARG A 183 10.99 6.23 -14.92
C ARG A 183 10.01 7.27 -15.46
N ARG A 184 8.71 6.94 -15.52
CA ARG A 184 7.66 7.84 -16.02
C ARG A 184 7.53 9.12 -15.21
N PHE A 185 7.56 9.03 -13.88
CA PHE A 185 7.51 10.22 -13.04
C PHE A 185 8.76 11.10 -13.17
N ASN A 186 9.93 10.52 -13.44
CA ASN A 186 11.14 11.31 -13.69
C ASN A 186 11.11 11.97 -15.08
N GLU A 187 10.55 11.31 -16.09
CA GLU A 187 10.37 11.87 -17.43
C GLU A 187 9.45 13.09 -17.40
N GLU A 188 8.26 12.98 -16.79
CA GLU A 188 7.33 14.10 -16.66
C GLU A 188 7.90 15.26 -15.83
N ASN A 189 8.67 14.98 -14.78
CA ASN A 189 9.33 16.03 -13.99
C ASN A 189 10.44 16.78 -14.74
N ASN A 190 11.04 16.16 -15.76
CA ASN A 190 12.07 16.82 -16.58
C ASN A 190 11.47 17.64 -17.73
N GLU A 191 10.19 17.40 -18.06
CA GLU A 191 9.44 18.12 -19.09
C GLU A 191 8.70 19.36 -18.54
N GLU A 192 8.60 19.50 -17.21
CA GLU A 192 8.10 20.71 -16.48
C GLU A 192 9.24 21.66 -16.07
#